data_AF-A0AAE3GQ35-F1
#
_entry.id   AF-A0AAE3GQ35-F1
#
_cell.length_a   1.000
_cell.length_b   1.000
_cell.length_c   1.000
_cell.angle_alpha   90.00
_cell.angle_beta   90.00
_cell.angle_gamma   90.00
#
_symmetry.space_group_name_H-M   'P 1'
#
loop_
_entity.id
_entity.type
_entity.pdbx_description
1 polymer ?
#
loop_
_entity_poly.entity_id
_entity_poly.type
_entity_poly.pdbx_seq_one_letter_code
_entity_poly.pdbx_strand_id
1 'polypeptide(L)'
;MRSQSQIAQLNQNRQELQSQLDQFQQDNKQLQNQLEQSQEKLATLQSQPDKEVSRESQSQEVNPKLHPNSEEAKVVNFYMNNSDLLSEYAIEVSETEESLNIQLLGNSQPVVFQKSYHGFYWIVTLKKPKYLIPKPNIEINQSNLNRIQQLFECHGQPMTNSKFKLLKPAIVSRIDGQDKWLLTEAGILIFYLESSN
;
A
#
# COMPACT_ATOMS: atom_id res chain seq x y z
N MET A 1 35.56 45.28 -8.25
CA MET A 1 35.84 43.92 -8.76
C MET A 1 34.98 42.81 -8.13
N ARG A 2 34.66 42.82 -6.82
CA ARG A 2 33.82 41.76 -6.20
C ARG A 2 32.38 41.62 -6.75
N SER A 3 31.73 42.73 -7.10
CA SER A 3 30.34 42.72 -7.60
C SER A 3 30.17 42.06 -8.99
N GLN A 4 31.13 42.21 -9.91
CA GLN A 4 31.05 41.58 -11.23
C GLN A 4 31.18 40.05 -11.17
N SER A 5 32.02 39.53 -10.26
CA SER A 5 32.16 38.09 -10.04
C SER A 5 30.88 37.46 -9.47
N GLN A 6 30.20 38.15 -8.55
CA GLN A 6 28.90 37.70 -8.03
C GLN A 6 27.81 37.68 -9.10
N ILE A 7 27.75 38.70 -9.97
CA ILE A 7 26.78 38.75 -11.08
C ILE A 7 27.04 37.64 -12.09
N ALA A 8 28.31 37.35 -12.40
CA ALA A 8 28.68 36.23 -13.27
C ALA A 8 28.22 34.89 -12.68
N GLN A 9 28.46 34.66 -11.38
CA GLN A 9 28.02 33.45 -10.70
C GLN A 9 26.49 33.30 -10.69
N LEU A 10 25.77 34.38 -10.41
CA LEU A 10 24.31 34.40 -10.44
C LEU A 10 23.75 34.06 -11.83
N ASN A 11 24.36 34.58 -12.90
CA ASN A 11 23.96 34.26 -14.26
C ASN A 11 24.23 32.80 -14.64
N GLN A 12 25.36 32.25 -14.19
CA GLN A 12 25.69 30.84 -14.40
C GLN A 12 24.68 29.92 -13.68
N ASN A 13 24.40 30.19 -12.40
CA ASN A 13 23.43 29.43 -11.63
C ASN A 13 22.02 29.50 -12.25
N ARG A 14 21.63 30.67 -12.79
CA ARG A 14 20.35 30.83 -13.48
C ARG A 14 20.27 30.00 -14.76
N GLN A 15 21.35 29.94 -15.55
CA GLN A 15 21.40 29.11 -16.75
C GLN A 15 21.33 27.62 -16.41
N GLU A 16 22.00 27.20 -15.36
CA GLU A 16 21.96 25.82 -14.89
C GLU A 16 20.57 25.41 -14.41
N LEU A 17 19.90 26.26 -13.63
CA LEU A 17 18.50 26.04 -13.23
C LEU A 17 17.56 25.96 -14.44
N GLN A 18 17.77 26.82 -15.44
CA GLN A 18 16.97 26.81 -16.68
C GLN A 18 17.12 25.47 -17.39
N SER A 19 18.36 24.99 -17.55
CA SER A 19 18.65 23.71 -18.19
C SER A 19 18.04 22.52 -17.43
N GLN A 20 18.07 22.55 -16.09
CA GLN A 20 17.46 21.51 -15.27
C GLN A 20 15.93 21.50 -15.41
N LEU A 21 15.31 22.67 -15.52
CA LEU A 21 13.86 22.79 -15.71
C LEU A 21 13.44 22.24 -17.07
N ASP A 22 14.18 22.57 -18.13
CA ASP A 22 13.92 22.09 -19.49
C ASP A 22 14.05 20.55 -19.55
N GLN A 23 15.07 19.99 -18.89
CA GLN A 23 15.23 18.54 -18.77
C GLN A 23 14.05 17.90 -18.05
N PHE A 24 13.62 18.46 -16.92
CA PHE A 24 12.49 17.92 -16.15
C PHE A 24 11.18 17.97 -16.96
N GLN A 25 10.97 19.01 -17.75
CA GLN A 25 9.82 19.09 -18.65
C GLN A 25 9.87 18.03 -19.74
N GLN A 26 11.05 17.77 -20.31
CA GLN A 26 11.25 16.72 -21.30
C GLN A 26 10.99 15.33 -20.72
N ASP A 27 11.50 15.04 -19.53
CA ASP A 27 11.32 13.76 -18.86
C ASP A 27 9.84 13.50 -18.55
N ASN A 28 9.11 14.53 -18.09
CA ASN A 28 7.67 14.41 -17.86
C ASN A 28 6.90 14.12 -19.15
N LYS A 29 7.26 14.77 -20.26
CA LYS A 29 6.63 14.50 -21.56
C LYS A 29 6.91 13.07 -22.03
N GLN A 30 8.13 12.57 -21.79
CA GLN A 30 8.46 11.19 -22.12
C GLN A 30 7.66 10.19 -21.27
N LEU A 31 7.53 10.45 -19.97
CA LEU A 31 6.72 9.62 -19.07
C LEU A 31 5.24 9.60 -19.47
N GLN A 32 4.68 10.75 -19.87
CA GLN A 32 3.31 10.84 -20.37
C GLN A 32 3.12 9.96 -21.61
N ASN A 33 4.03 10.05 -22.58
CA ASN A 33 3.97 9.24 -23.80
C ASN A 33 4.08 7.72 -23.49
N GLN A 34 4.94 7.33 -22.54
CA GLN A 34 5.06 5.93 -22.13
C GLN A 34 3.79 5.40 -21.45
N LEU A 35 3.11 6.25 -20.67
CA LEU A 35 1.85 5.90 -20.03
C LEU A 35 0.75 5.69 -21.08
N GLU A 36 0.66 6.58 -22.06
CA GLU A 36 -0.31 6.50 -23.16
C GLU A 36 -0.09 5.23 -24.00
N GLN A 37 1.16 4.92 -24.37
CA GLN A 37 1.50 3.67 -25.08
C GLN A 37 1.15 2.42 -24.26
N SER A 38 1.34 2.47 -22.95
CA SER A 38 0.99 1.34 -22.07
C SER A 38 -0.54 1.13 -21.99
N GLN A 39 -1.31 2.22 -21.98
CA GLN A 39 -2.77 2.18 -22.01
C GLN A 39 -3.31 1.65 -23.35
N GLU A 40 -2.76 2.09 -24.48
CA GLU A 40 -3.12 1.58 -25.81
C GLU A 40 -2.81 0.07 -25.96
N LYS A 41 -1.68 -0.36 -25.42
CA LYS A 41 -1.30 -1.79 -25.41
C LYS A 41 -2.24 -2.64 -24.54
N LEU A 42 -2.74 -2.08 -23.44
CA LEU A 42 -3.77 -2.74 -22.60
C LEU A 42 -5.11 -2.85 -23.33
N ALA A 43 -5.54 -1.79 -24.02
CA ALA A 43 -6.80 -1.79 -24.77
C ALA A 43 -6.80 -2.80 -25.94
N THR A 44 -5.67 -2.95 -26.64
CA THR A 44 -5.53 -3.89 -27.76
C THR A 44 -5.47 -5.36 -27.33
N LEU A 45 -4.98 -5.66 -26.13
CA LEU A 45 -5.02 -7.01 -25.54
C LEU A 45 -6.44 -7.42 -25.12
N GLN A 46 -7.32 -6.46 -24.81
CA GLN A 46 -8.72 -6.71 -24.44
C GLN A 46 -9.66 -6.88 -25.65
N SER A 47 -9.22 -6.55 -26.87
CA SER A 47 -10.02 -6.59 -28.09
C SER A 47 -9.81 -7.83 -28.99
N GLN A 48 -9.31 -8.95 -28.45
CA GLN A 48 -9.35 -10.22 -29.19
C GLN A 48 -10.75 -10.86 -29.10
N PRO A 49 -11.37 -11.27 -30.22
CA PRO A 49 -12.69 -11.87 -30.20
C PRO A 49 -12.61 -13.35 -29.82
N ASP A 50 -13.17 -13.69 -28.65
CA ASP A 50 -13.42 -15.08 -28.26
C ASP A 50 -14.49 -15.72 -29.17
N LYS A 51 -14.14 -16.89 -29.72
CA LYS A 51 -15.14 -17.84 -30.20
C LYS A 51 -15.78 -18.52 -28.98
N GLU A 52 -17.07 -18.23 -28.81
CA GLU A 52 -18.13 -19.01 -28.17
C GLU A 52 -17.73 -20.03 -27.10
N VAL A 53 -18.09 -19.77 -25.84
CA VAL A 53 -19.16 -20.53 -25.15
C VAL A 53 -19.95 -19.61 -24.20
N SER A 54 -21.22 -19.40 -24.57
CA SER A 54 -22.43 -19.12 -23.80
C SER A 54 -22.38 -18.54 -22.36
N ARG A 55 -22.95 -17.32 -22.25
CA ARG A 55 -23.94 -16.80 -21.25
C ARG A 55 -23.66 -17.20 -19.78
N GLU A 56 -23.31 -16.28 -18.90
CA GLU A 56 -24.20 -15.20 -18.43
C GLU A 56 -23.45 -13.88 -18.22
N SER A 57 -23.98 -12.82 -18.83
CA SER A 57 -23.59 -11.45 -18.57
C SER A 57 -24.11 -11.03 -17.20
N GLN A 58 -23.23 -10.96 -16.21
CA GLN A 58 -23.37 -9.98 -15.15
C GLN A 58 -22.29 -8.93 -15.36
N SER A 59 -22.72 -7.76 -15.84
CA SER A 59 -21.96 -6.52 -15.73
C SER A 59 -21.57 -6.35 -14.27
N GLN A 60 -20.35 -6.73 -13.90
CA GLN A 60 -19.84 -6.45 -12.57
C GLN A 60 -19.64 -4.94 -12.50
N GLU A 61 -20.54 -4.28 -11.76
CA GLU A 61 -20.25 -2.99 -11.14
C GLU A 61 -18.83 -3.08 -10.56
N VAL A 62 -17.92 -2.25 -11.07
CA VAL A 62 -16.57 -2.12 -10.52
C VAL A 62 -16.76 -1.63 -9.09
N ASN A 63 -16.73 -2.54 -8.11
CA ASN A 63 -16.89 -2.19 -6.71
C ASN A 63 -15.65 -1.37 -6.31
N PRO A 64 -15.76 -0.04 -6.12
CA PRO A 64 -14.60 0.83 -5.90
C PRO A 64 -13.90 0.55 -4.56
N LYS A 65 -14.44 -0.36 -3.73
CA LYS A 65 -13.90 -0.73 -2.41
C LYS A 65 -12.74 -1.73 -2.46
N LEU A 66 -12.60 -2.50 -3.54
CA LEU A 66 -11.58 -3.55 -3.66
C LEU A 66 -10.24 -3.05 -4.19
N HIS A 67 -10.19 -1.85 -4.78
CA HIS A 67 -8.98 -1.32 -5.38
C HIS A 67 -8.38 -0.21 -4.49
N PRO A 68 -7.06 -0.25 -4.22
CA PRO A 68 -6.42 0.83 -3.48
C PRO A 68 -6.49 2.14 -4.27
N ASN A 69 -6.74 3.24 -3.57
CA ASN A 69 -6.62 4.58 -4.14
C ASN A 69 -5.14 4.92 -4.46
N SER A 70 -4.88 6.07 -5.10
CA SER A 70 -3.51 6.42 -5.53
C SER A 70 -2.49 6.50 -4.39
N GLU A 71 -2.89 6.84 -3.15
CA GLU A 71 -1.96 6.91 -2.02
C GLU A 71 -1.76 5.53 -1.39
N GLU A 72 -2.84 4.74 -1.25
CA GLU A 72 -2.78 3.35 -0.81
C GLU A 72 -1.90 2.52 -1.75
N ALA A 73 -2.03 2.72 -3.06
CA ALA A 73 -1.22 2.04 -4.07
C ALA A 73 0.27 2.36 -3.93
N LYS A 74 0.64 3.59 -3.55
CA LYS A 74 2.04 3.95 -3.26
C LYS A 74 2.57 3.18 -2.05
N VAL A 75 1.76 3.07 -1.00
CA VAL A 75 2.14 2.30 0.21
C VAL A 75 2.31 0.82 -0.12
N VAL A 76 1.37 0.24 -0.87
CA VAL A 76 1.45 -1.16 -1.32
C VAL A 76 2.69 -1.39 -2.19
N ASN A 77 2.94 -0.53 -3.18
CA ASN A 77 4.12 -0.64 -4.04
C ASN A 77 5.43 -0.51 -3.24
N PHE A 78 5.47 0.39 -2.26
CA PHE A 78 6.65 0.55 -1.42
C PHE A 78 6.87 -0.65 -0.49
N TYR A 79 5.78 -1.18 0.09
CA TYR A 79 5.80 -2.42 0.87
C TYR A 79 6.31 -3.61 0.07
N MET A 80 5.83 -3.80 -1.17
CA MET A 80 6.20 -4.95 -1.98
C MET A 80 7.65 -4.91 -2.50
N ASN A 81 8.17 -3.72 -2.80
CA ASN A 81 9.48 -3.58 -3.47
C ASN A 81 10.62 -3.14 -2.53
N ASN A 82 10.31 -2.50 -1.40
CA ASN A 82 11.30 -1.83 -0.55
C ASN A 82 10.98 -2.01 0.95
N SER A 83 10.54 -3.20 1.35
CA SER A 83 10.03 -3.37 2.71
C SER A 83 11.05 -3.10 3.81
N ASP A 84 12.33 -3.35 3.57
CA ASP A 84 13.38 -3.08 4.56
C ASP A 84 13.47 -1.57 4.85
N LEU A 85 13.41 -0.74 3.82
CA LEU A 85 13.39 0.71 3.95
C LEU A 85 12.08 1.21 4.58
N LEU A 86 10.96 0.52 4.35
CA LEU A 86 9.68 0.87 4.96
C LEU A 86 9.69 0.73 6.49
N SER A 87 10.53 -0.16 7.03
CA SER A 87 10.70 -0.28 8.48
C SER A 87 11.19 1.01 9.14
N GLU A 88 11.97 1.85 8.43
CA GLU A 88 12.47 3.13 8.94
C GLU A 88 11.36 4.19 9.09
N TYR A 89 10.28 4.05 8.32
CA TYR A 89 9.13 4.98 8.32
C TYR A 89 7.90 4.40 9.02
N ALA A 90 8.06 3.23 9.64
CA ALA A 90 7.00 2.49 10.30
C ALA A 90 7.18 2.47 11.82
N ILE A 91 6.06 2.48 12.53
CA ILE A 91 6.01 2.18 13.96
C ILE A 91 5.57 0.74 14.12
N GLU A 92 6.36 -0.05 14.84
CA GLU A 92 5.98 -1.40 15.18
C GLU A 92 4.92 -1.45 16.27
N VAL A 93 3.85 -2.20 16.01
CA VAL A 93 2.68 -2.25 16.89
C VAL A 93 2.12 -3.66 17.05
N SER A 94 1.46 -3.87 18.18
CA SER A 94 0.61 -5.01 18.46
C SER A 94 -0.76 -4.54 18.94
N GLU A 95 -1.75 -5.42 18.85
CA GLU A 95 -3.05 -5.22 19.49
C GLU A 95 -2.87 -5.06 21.01
N THR A 96 -3.72 -4.27 21.65
CA THR A 96 -3.73 -4.16 23.12
C THR A 96 -4.33 -5.41 23.75
N GLU A 97 -3.93 -5.74 24.99
CA GLU A 97 -4.53 -6.84 25.75
C GLU A 97 -6.05 -6.69 25.89
N GLU A 98 -6.51 -5.46 26.10
CA GLU A 98 -7.93 -5.12 26.15
C GLU A 98 -8.64 -5.47 24.84
N SER A 99 -8.08 -5.08 23.69
CA SER A 99 -8.63 -5.41 22.37
C SER A 99 -8.70 -6.91 22.17
N LEU A 100 -7.64 -7.64 22.52
CA LEU A 100 -7.58 -9.11 22.43
C LEU A 100 -8.64 -9.78 23.32
N ASN A 101 -8.82 -9.30 24.56
CA ASN A 101 -9.80 -9.84 25.49
C ASN A 101 -11.24 -9.58 25.01
N ILE A 102 -11.52 -8.39 24.49
CA ILE A 102 -12.84 -8.03 23.95
C ILE A 102 -13.18 -8.92 22.74
N GLN A 103 -12.22 -9.22 21.88
CA GLN A 103 -12.41 -10.13 20.74
C GLN A 103 -12.72 -11.56 21.18
N LEU A 104 -12.04 -12.06 22.21
CA LEU A 104 -12.31 -13.40 22.76
C LEU A 104 -13.74 -13.53 23.33
N LEU A 105 -14.32 -12.41 23.76
CA LEU A 105 -15.70 -12.34 24.26
C LEU A 105 -16.74 -12.16 23.14
N GLY A 106 -16.31 -12.11 21.86
CA GLY A 106 -17.22 -11.99 20.71
C GLY A 106 -17.77 -10.59 20.46
N ASN A 107 -17.17 -9.56 21.08
CA ASN A 107 -17.66 -8.18 20.97
C ASN A 107 -17.07 -7.47 19.74
N SER A 108 -17.91 -6.74 19.02
CA SER A 108 -17.59 -6.07 17.75
C SER A 108 -16.98 -4.67 17.93
N GLN A 109 -15.98 -4.53 18.80
CA GLN A 109 -15.28 -3.24 18.99
C GLN A 109 -14.12 -3.11 18.00
N PRO A 110 -13.78 -1.88 17.55
CA PRO A 110 -12.64 -1.68 16.67
C PRO A 110 -11.33 -2.00 17.38
N VAL A 111 -10.41 -2.64 16.66
CA VAL A 111 -9.13 -3.09 17.22
C VAL A 111 -8.25 -1.91 17.60
N VAL A 112 -7.67 -1.96 18.80
CA VAL A 112 -6.75 -0.93 19.29
C VAL A 112 -5.32 -1.48 19.27
N PHE A 113 -4.40 -0.66 18.77
CA PHE A 113 -2.98 -0.94 18.66
C PHE A 113 -2.16 -0.07 19.59
N GLN A 114 -1.03 -0.58 20.05
CA GLN A 114 -0.01 0.14 20.81
C GLN A 114 1.39 -0.23 20.30
N LYS A 115 2.38 0.61 20.61
CA LYS A 115 3.78 0.32 20.28
C LYS A 115 4.22 -1.01 20.89
N SER A 116 4.93 -1.82 20.12
CA SER A 116 5.50 -3.09 20.56
C SER A 116 6.77 -3.40 19.79
N TYR A 117 7.78 -3.94 20.48
CA TYR A 117 9.04 -4.39 19.86
C TYR A 117 8.94 -5.78 19.23
N HIS A 118 7.82 -6.48 19.48
CA HIS A 118 7.51 -7.79 18.92
C HIS A 118 6.11 -7.77 18.26
N GLY A 119 5.76 -6.62 17.70
CA GLY A 119 4.54 -6.43 16.95
C GLY A 119 4.57 -7.18 15.62
N PHE A 120 3.41 -7.68 15.21
CA PHE A 120 3.25 -8.32 13.90
C PHE A 120 2.86 -7.33 12.79
N TYR A 121 2.59 -6.08 13.17
CA TYR A 121 2.09 -5.05 12.27
C TYR A 121 2.93 -3.78 12.36
N TRP A 122 2.86 -3.02 11.29
CA TRP A 122 3.53 -1.74 11.12
C TRP A 122 2.51 -0.65 10.82
N ILE A 123 2.64 0.49 11.48
CA ILE A 123 1.92 1.71 11.14
C ILE A 123 2.86 2.61 10.34
N VAL A 124 2.59 2.77 9.05
CA VAL A 124 3.34 3.66 8.16
C VAL A 124 2.98 5.11 8.44
N THR A 125 3.99 5.91 8.77
CA THR A 125 3.80 7.29 9.24
C THR A 125 4.06 8.37 8.20
N LEU A 126 4.41 8.00 6.97
CA LEU A 126 4.81 8.91 5.88
C LEU A 126 3.85 10.09 5.66
N LYS A 127 2.54 9.83 5.59
CA LYS A 127 1.50 10.87 5.40
C LYS A 127 0.25 10.54 6.21
N LYS A 128 -0.79 11.36 6.10
CA LYS A 128 -2.15 11.02 6.56
C LYS A 128 -2.97 10.52 5.35
N PRO A 129 -3.89 9.56 5.54
CA PRO A 129 -4.16 8.83 6.78
C PRO A 129 -2.99 7.89 7.15
N LYS A 130 -3.01 7.32 8.36
CA LYS A 130 -1.97 6.38 8.80
C LYS A 130 -2.39 4.97 8.38
N TYR A 131 -1.45 4.22 7.84
CA TYR A 131 -1.73 2.93 7.24
C TYR A 131 -1.16 1.81 8.10
N LEU A 132 -1.97 0.80 8.38
CA LEU A 132 -1.58 -0.42 9.06
C LEU A 132 -1.32 -1.51 8.01
N ILE A 133 -0.16 -2.15 8.10
CA ILE A 133 0.27 -3.22 7.20
C ILE A 133 0.84 -4.39 8.02
N PRO A 134 0.69 -5.63 7.56
CA PRO A 134 1.39 -6.77 8.16
C PRO A 134 2.89 -6.68 7.91
N LYS A 135 3.71 -7.16 8.85
CA LYS A 135 5.13 -7.38 8.57
C LYS A 135 5.30 -8.37 7.40
N PRO A 136 6.29 -8.18 6.52
CA PRO A 136 6.49 -9.05 5.34
C PRO A 136 6.66 -10.53 5.69
N ASN A 137 7.34 -10.79 6.80
CA ASN A 137 7.69 -12.15 7.23
C ASN A 137 6.71 -12.69 8.28
N ILE A 138 5.51 -12.11 8.39
CA ILE A 138 4.48 -12.68 9.27
C ILE A 138 4.03 -14.03 8.71
N GLU A 139 4.04 -15.06 9.56
CA GLU A 139 3.44 -16.33 9.22
C GLU A 139 1.94 -16.28 9.52
N ILE A 140 1.12 -16.38 8.47
CA ILE A 140 -0.33 -16.46 8.60
C ILE A 140 -0.74 -17.93 8.51
N ASN A 141 -1.36 -18.43 9.57
CA ASN A 141 -1.81 -19.82 9.69
C ASN A 141 -3.22 -19.86 10.30
N GLN A 142 -3.82 -21.04 10.41
CA GLN A 142 -5.19 -21.18 10.91
C GLN A 142 -5.40 -20.62 12.32
N SER A 143 -4.37 -20.65 13.17
CA SER A 143 -4.46 -20.18 14.57
C SER A 143 -4.53 -18.66 14.71
N ASN A 144 -3.96 -17.90 13.77
CA ASN A 144 -3.98 -16.43 13.79
C ASN A 144 -4.86 -15.82 12.69
N LEU A 145 -5.43 -16.64 11.81
CA LEU A 145 -6.29 -16.20 10.71
C LEU A 145 -7.48 -15.36 11.19
N ASN A 146 -8.17 -15.78 12.26
CA ASN A 146 -9.31 -15.03 12.78
C ASN A 146 -8.90 -13.60 13.18
N ARG A 147 -7.75 -13.43 13.86
CA ARG A 147 -7.24 -12.10 14.21
C ARG A 147 -6.95 -11.26 12.98
N ILE A 148 -6.33 -11.85 11.96
CA ILE A 148 -6.01 -11.15 10.72
C ILE A 148 -7.28 -10.77 9.96
N GLN A 149 -8.31 -11.61 9.94
CA GLN A 149 -9.60 -11.35 9.30
C GLN A 149 -10.35 -10.17 9.91
N GLN A 150 -10.04 -9.78 11.15
CA GLN A 150 -10.61 -8.59 11.78
C GLN A 150 -9.92 -7.30 11.32
N LEU A 151 -8.70 -7.42 10.80
CA LEU A 151 -7.88 -6.29 10.35
C LEU A 151 -7.88 -6.15 8.84
N PHE A 152 -8.03 -7.27 8.14
CA PHE A 152 -7.97 -7.37 6.69
C PHE A 152 -9.08 -8.28 6.19
N GLU A 153 -9.76 -7.85 5.14
CA GLU A 153 -10.56 -8.75 4.32
C GLU A 153 -9.61 -9.71 3.59
N CYS A 154 -9.77 -11.00 3.87
CA CYS A 154 -8.91 -12.04 3.35
C CYS A 154 -9.58 -12.74 2.17
N HIS A 155 -9.02 -12.60 0.98
CA HIS A 155 -9.44 -13.36 -0.21
C HIS A 155 -8.50 -14.55 -0.45
N GLY A 156 -9.09 -15.69 -0.79
CA GLY A 156 -8.39 -16.97 -0.84
C GLY A 156 -8.37 -17.66 0.53
N GLN A 157 -7.79 -18.87 0.56
CA GLN A 157 -7.67 -19.67 1.78
C GLN A 157 -6.19 -19.83 2.12
N PRO A 158 -5.75 -19.50 3.35
CA PRO A 158 -4.40 -19.83 3.78
C PRO A 158 -4.28 -21.35 3.88
N MET A 159 -3.35 -21.91 3.12
CA MET A 159 -3.01 -23.33 3.11
C MET A 159 -1.56 -23.50 3.58
N THR A 160 -1.13 -24.73 3.81
CA THR A 160 0.29 -25.04 4.01
C THR A 160 1.09 -24.45 2.84
N ASN A 161 2.07 -23.60 3.16
CA ASN A 161 2.91 -22.86 2.19
C ASN A 161 2.19 -21.75 1.38
N SER A 162 0.99 -21.32 1.78
CA SER A 162 0.39 -20.13 1.15
C SER A 162 1.19 -18.88 1.50
N LYS A 163 1.49 -18.07 0.50
CA LYS A 163 1.96 -16.70 0.67
C LYS A 163 0.77 -15.74 0.61
N PHE A 164 0.98 -14.51 1.00
CA PHE A 164 -0.02 -13.46 0.87
C PHE A 164 0.56 -12.24 0.14
N LYS A 165 -0.34 -11.47 -0.48
CA LYS A 165 -0.07 -10.15 -1.04
C LYS A 165 -0.98 -9.14 -0.37
N LEU A 166 -0.41 -7.99 -0.03
CA LEU A 166 -1.17 -6.83 0.41
C LEU A 166 -1.78 -6.16 -0.82
N LEU A 167 -3.12 -6.19 -0.93
CA LEU A 167 -3.84 -5.49 -1.99
C LEU A 167 -4.21 -4.07 -1.55
N LYS A 168 -4.63 -3.91 -0.29
CA LYS A 168 -4.99 -2.63 0.30
C LYS A 168 -4.52 -2.56 1.76
N PRO A 169 -3.85 -1.48 2.20
CA PRO A 169 -3.50 -1.31 3.60
C PRO A 169 -4.76 -1.04 4.44
N ALA A 170 -4.72 -1.43 5.71
CA ALA A 170 -5.73 -1.00 6.67
C ALA A 170 -5.50 0.48 7.06
N ILE A 171 -6.53 1.17 7.53
CA ILE A 171 -6.43 2.56 7.99
C ILE A 171 -6.60 2.61 9.50
N VAL A 172 -5.73 3.40 10.14
CA VAL A 172 -5.77 3.65 11.58
C VAL A 172 -5.77 5.15 11.90
N SER A 173 -6.41 5.51 13.00
CA SER A 173 -6.37 6.85 13.57
C SER A 173 -5.71 6.82 14.94
N ARG A 174 -4.83 7.80 15.23
CA ARG A 174 -4.28 7.94 16.59
C ARG A 174 -5.40 8.35 17.55
N ILE A 175 -5.42 7.75 18.74
CA ILE A 175 -6.33 8.13 19.82
C ILE A 175 -5.73 9.34 20.55
N ASP A 176 -6.49 10.43 20.66
CA ASP A 176 -6.01 11.68 21.24
C ASP A 176 -5.49 11.49 22.68
N GLY A 177 -4.34 12.09 22.96
CA GLY A 177 -3.67 11.98 24.26
C GLY A 177 -3.06 10.61 24.56
N GLN A 178 -3.09 9.65 23.63
CA GLN A 178 -2.55 8.30 23.82
C GLN A 178 -1.53 7.91 22.74
N ASP A 179 -0.60 7.03 23.12
CA ASP A 179 0.30 6.32 22.20
C ASP A 179 -0.38 5.03 21.68
N LYS A 180 -1.64 5.20 21.25
CA LYS A 180 -2.49 4.13 20.73
C LYS A 180 -3.15 4.54 19.42
N TRP A 181 -3.50 3.55 18.60
CA TRP A 181 -4.16 3.73 17.33
C TRP A 181 -5.38 2.82 17.23
N LEU A 182 -6.49 3.37 16.73
CA LEU A 182 -7.73 2.66 16.50
C LEU A 182 -7.81 2.27 15.02
N LEU A 183 -8.20 1.01 14.73
CA LEU A 183 -8.56 0.59 13.39
C LEU A 183 -9.83 1.30 12.94
N THR A 184 -9.77 2.03 11.82
CA THR A 184 -10.91 2.74 11.25
C THR A 184 -11.41 2.11 9.96
N GLU A 185 -10.52 1.44 9.21
CA GLU A 185 -10.89 0.69 8.00
C GLU A 185 -10.03 -0.57 7.89
N ALA A 186 -10.66 -1.70 7.55
CA ALA A 186 -9.95 -2.94 7.28
C ALA A 186 -9.19 -2.85 5.93
N GLY A 187 -8.02 -3.47 5.88
CA GLY A 187 -7.27 -3.62 4.64
C GLY A 187 -7.74 -4.84 3.84
N ILE A 188 -6.99 -5.21 2.80
CA ILE A 188 -7.28 -6.38 1.97
C ILE A 188 -6.01 -7.19 1.73
N LEU A 189 -6.09 -8.49 2.01
CA LEU A 189 -5.04 -9.48 1.75
C LEU A 189 -5.53 -10.54 0.77
N ILE A 190 -4.65 -10.95 -0.15
CA ILE A 190 -4.89 -12.06 -1.07
C ILE A 190 -3.91 -13.18 -0.78
N PHE A 191 -4.40 -14.37 -0.49
CA PHE A 191 -3.60 -15.58 -0.32
C PHE A 191 -3.45 -16.34 -1.64
N TYR A 192 -2.25 -16.84 -1.91
CA TYR A 192 -1.93 -17.65 -3.08
C TYR A 192 -0.91 -18.74 -2.75
N LEU A 193 -0.92 -19.82 -3.52
CA LEU A 193 0.07 -20.88 -3.42
C LEU A 193 1.34 -20.45 -4.15
N GLU A 194 2.48 -20.57 -3.48
CA GLU A 194 3.78 -20.39 -4.13
C GLU A 194 4.03 -21.62 -5.00
N SER A 195 3.94 -21.46 -6.32
CA SER A 195 4.35 -22.51 -7.25
C SER A 195 5.86 -22.69 -7.11
N SER A 196 6.30 -23.83 -6.57
CA SER A 196 7.71 -24.18 -6.54
C SER A 196 8.22 -24.27 -7.98
N ASN A 197 9.12 -23.37 -8.36
CA ASN A 197 9.94 -23.50 -9.57
C ASN A 197 11.12 -24.44 -9.30
#